data_AF-A0A2C9CAD8-F1
#
_entry.id   AF-A0A2C9CAD8-F1
#
_cell.length_a   1.000
_cell.length_b   1.000
_cell.length_c   1.000
_cell.angle_alpha   90.00
_cell.angle_beta   90.00
_cell.angle_gamma   90.00
#
_symmetry.space_group_name_H-M   'P 1'
#
loop_
_entity.id
_entity.type
_entity.pdbx_description
1 polymer ?
#
loop_
_entity_poly.entity_id
_entity_poly.type
_entity_poly.pdbx_seq_one_letter_code
_entity_poly.pdbx_strand_id
1 'polypeptide(L)'
;MNINASIIDQRVAGIIEDHTDWLPTGSDINKKGSSAFVLLCMSTCLDIPTEETAELLTEGGNDAGVDGLHVGEVDFIHFNHDSIVHIFQRSRRWTPA
;
A
#
# COMPACT_ATOMS: atom_id res chain seq x y z
N MET A 1 -24.60 -11.13 -10.09
CA MET A 1 -23.88 -10.40 -9.02
C MET A 1 -22.79 -11.32 -8.49
N ASN A 2 -21.55 -10.84 -8.42
CA ASN A 2 -20.43 -11.63 -7.93
C ASN A 2 -20.38 -11.48 -6.40
N ILE A 3 -20.60 -12.56 -5.67
CA ILE A 3 -20.67 -12.54 -4.20
C ILE A 3 -19.38 -12.02 -3.57
N ASN A 4 -18.23 -12.33 -4.16
CA ASN A 4 -16.94 -11.86 -3.66
C ASN A 4 -16.82 -10.34 -3.82
N ALA A 5 -17.25 -9.81 -4.97
CA ALA A 5 -17.29 -8.36 -5.18
C ALA A 5 -18.22 -7.68 -4.17
N SER A 6 -19.41 -8.23 -3.94
CA SER A 6 -20.36 -7.67 -2.97
C SER A 6 -19.84 -7.67 -1.52
N ILE A 7 -19.05 -8.66 -1.12
CA ILE A 7 -18.40 -8.70 0.20
C ILE A 7 -17.36 -7.58 0.31
N ILE A 8 -16.58 -7.34 -0.74
CA ILE A 8 -15.61 -6.25 -0.77
C ILE A 8 -16.34 -4.90 -0.70
N ASP A 9 -17.40 -4.71 -1.49
CA ASP A 9 -18.18 -3.47 -1.48
C ASP A 9 -18.74 -3.17 -0.08
N GLN A 10 -19.26 -4.18 0.62
CA GLN A 10 -19.75 -4.03 1.99
C GLN A 10 -18.66 -3.62 2.98
N ARG A 11 -17.46 -4.20 2.87
CA ARG A 11 -16.33 -3.83 3.73
C ARG A 11 -15.85 -2.41 3.46
N VAL A 12 -15.76 -2.02 2.18
CA VAL A 12 -15.41 -0.65 1.79
C VAL A 12 -16.44 0.34 2.30
N ALA A 13 -17.73 0.04 2.18
CA ALA A 13 -18.79 0.87 2.72
C ALA A 13 -18.68 1.02 4.25
N GLY A 14 -18.43 -0.07 4.97
CA GLY A 14 -18.21 -0.04 6.42
C GLY A 14 -17.04 0.87 6.82
N ILE A 15 -15.91 0.81 6.11
CA ILE A 15 -14.76 1.69 6.37
C ILE A 15 -15.14 3.17 6.19
N ILE A 16 -15.91 3.50 5.15
CA ILE A 16 -16.34 4.89 4.90
C ILE A 16 -17.29 5.39 5.99
N GLU A 17 -18.21 4.54 6.46
CA GLU A 17 -19.20 4.88 7.49
C GLU A 17 -18.56 5.01 8.87
N ASP A 18 -17.72 4.06 9.27
CA ASP A 18 -17.17 3.95 10.61
C ASP A 18 -15.89 4.80 10.81
N HIS A 19 -15.15 5.04 9.72
CA HIS A 19 -13.80 5.60 9.77
C HIS A 19 -13.55 6.69 8.73
N THR A 20 -14.53 7.58 8.50
CA THR A 20 -14.38 8.67 7.51
C THR A 20 -13.18 9.58 7.79
N ASP A 21 -12.72 9.68 9.04
CA ASP A 21 -11.60 10.54 9.44
C ASP A 21 -10.23 9.97 9.01
N TRP A 22 -10.17 8.68 8.63
CA TRP A 22 -8.97 8.04 8.07
C TRP A 22 -8.81 8.28 6.57
N LEU A 23 -9.82 8.88 5.93
CA LEU A 23 -9.88 9.08 4.49
C LEU A 23 -9.57 10.53 4.11
N PRO A 24 -9.08 10.80 2.87
CA PRO A 24 -8.69 12.14 2.46
C PRO A 24 -9.80 13.18 2.67
N THR A 25 -9.50 14.25 3.40
CA THR A 25 -10.48 15.28 3.74
C THR A 25 -10.87 16.11 2.51
N GLY A 26 -12.14 16.48 2.38
CA GLY A 26 -12.64 17.30 1.26
C GLY A 26 -12.75 16.55 -0.07
N SER A 27 -12.54 15.23 -0.08
CA SER A 27 -12.68 14.38 -1.24
C SER A 27 -14.13 13.88 -1.44
N ASP A 28 -14.49 13.59 -2.69
CA ASP A 28 -15.82 13.06 -3.03
C ASP A 28 -15.99 11.59 -2.61
N ILE A 29 -17.23 11.09 -2.68
CA ILE A 29 -17.55 9.72 -2.27
C ILE A 29 -16.80 8.64 -3.07
N ASN A 30 -16.48 8.90 -4.35
CA ASN A 30 -15.73 7.94 -5.16
C ASN A 30 -14.28 7.88 -4.69
N LYS A 31 -13.67 9.03 -4.39
CA LYS A 31 -12.30 9.11 -3.90
C LYS A 31 -12.16 8.53 -2.51
N LYS A 32 -13.13 8.77 -1.62
CA LYS A 32 -13.23 8.07 -0.32
C LYS A 32 -13.35 6.56 -0.51
N GLY A 33 -14.16 6.11 -1.47
CA GLY A 33 -14.28 4.69 -1.82
C GLY A 33 -12.97 4.08 -2.31
N SER A 34 -12.26 4.76 -3.21
CA SER A 34 -10.95 4.31 -3.69
C SER A 34 -9.93 4.22 -2.55
N SER A 35 -9.85 5.22 -1.68
CA SER A 35 -8.94 5.21 -0.53
C SER A 35 -9.28 4.11 0.48
N ALA A 36 -10.57 3.92 0.79
CA ALA A 36 -11.02 2.84 1.67
C ALA A 36 -10.72 1.44 1.08
N PHE A 37 -10.80 1.30 -0.25
CA PHE A 37 -10.40 0.07 -0.94
C PHE A 37 -8.89 -0.18 -0.86
N VAL A 38 -8.06 0.85 -1.08
CA VAL A 38 -6.58 0.75 -0.91
C VAL A 38 -6.23 0.35 0.52
N LEU A 39 -6.88 0.98 1.51
CA LEU A 39 -6.70 0.67 2.92
C LEU A 39 -7.02 -0.82 3.19
N LEU A 40 -8.18 -1.30 2.73
CA LEU A 40 -8.56 -2.71 2.87
C LEU A 40 -7.57 -3.67 2.20
N CYS A 41 -7.04 -3.30 1.02
CA CYS A 41 -6.01 -4.07 0.33
C CYS A 41 -4.72 -4.13 1.14
N MET A 42 -4.24 -2.99 1.64
CA MET A 42 -3.01 -2.91 2.42
C MET A 42 -3.13 -3.69 3.73
N SER A 43 -4.21 -3.52 4.49
CA SER A 43 -4.42 -4.25 5.75
C SER A 43 -4.45 -5.76 5.51
N THR A 44 -5.08 -6.19 4.40
CA THR A 44 -5.17 -7.62 4.04
C THR A 44 -3.84 -8.18 3.55
N CYS A 45 -3.08 -7.43 2.74
CA CYS A 45 -1.82 -7.89 2.16
C CYS A 45 -0.66 -7.85 3.15
N LEU A 46 -0.65 -6.88 4.07
CA LEU A 46 0.40 -6.69 5.07
C LEU A 46 0.09 -7.41 6.39
N ASP A 47 -1.15 -7.89 6.56
CA ASP A 47 -1.63 -8.54 7.79
C ASP A 47 -1.47 -7.64 9.03
N ILE A 48 -1.74 -6.35 8.87
CA ILE A 48 -1.67 -5.33 9.93
C ILE A 48 -3.07 -4.73 10.20
N PRO A 49 -3.31 -4.17 11.40
CA PRO A 49 -4.57 -3.51 11.72
C PRO A 49 -4.93 -2.39 10.74
N THR A 50 -6.23 -2.21 10.54
CA THR A 50 -6.81 -1.18 9.66
C THR A 50 -6.41 0.22 10.13
N GLU A 51 -6.32 0.42 11.46
CA GLU A 51 -5.83 1.64 12.10
C GLU A 51 -4.39 1.96 11.71
N GLU A 52 -3.49 0.98 11.78
CA GLU A 52 -2.08 1.16 11.41
C GLU A 52 -1.95 1.46 9.91
N THR A 53 -2.76 0.78 9.10
CA THR A 53 -2.79 1.00 7.65
C THR A 53 -3.21 2.42 7.27
N ALA A 54 -4.11 3.04 8.04
CA ALA A 54 -4.57 4.40 7.79
C ALA A 54 -3.42 5.42 7.86
N GLU A 55 -2.43 5.20 8.73
CA GLU A 55 -1.27 6.06 8.89
C GLU A 55 -0.24 5.90 7.75
N LEU A 56 -0.35 4.83 6.96
CA LEU A 56 0.55 4.50 5.86
C LEU A 56 0.02 4.94 4.48
N LEU A 57 -1.22 5.42 4.43
CA LEU A 57 -1.83 5.99 3.22
C LEU A 57 -1.12 7.28 2.84
N THR A 58 -0.74 7.38 1.57
CA THR A 58 -0.19 8.60 0.99
C THR A 58 -1.31 9.45 0.39
N GLU A 59 -1.22 10.77 0.57
CA GLU A 59 -2.14 11.69 -0.09
C GLU A 59 -1.51 12.28 -1.36
N GLY A 60 -2.15 12.00 -2.50
CA GLY A 60 -1.97 12.75 -3.74
C GLY A 60 -0.92 12.18 -4.70
N GLY A 61 -1.20 12.29 -6.00
CA GLY A 61 -0.42 11.66 -7.08
C GLY A 61 0.99 12.22 -7.35
N ASN A 62 1.59 12.94 -6.39
CA ASN A 62 3.01 13.31 -6.42
C ASN A 62 3.88 12.30 -5.62
N ASP A 63 3.31 11.16 -5.30
CA ASP A 63 3.92 9.98 -4.67
C ASP A 63 4.52 8.99 -5.68
N ALA A 64 4.62 9.39 -6.96
CA ALA A 64 5.02 8.53 -8.08
C ALA A 64 4.11 7.31 -8.29
N GLY A 65 2.85 7.37 -7.86
CA GLY A 65 1.88 6.28 -7.94
C GLY A 65 1.98 5.27 -6.80
N VAL A 66 2.57 5.66 -5.67
CA VAL A 66 2.67 4.84 -4.46
C VAL A 66 1.48 5.17 -3.55
N ASP A 67 0.47 4.30 -3.52
CA ASP A 67 -0.75 4.51 -2.71
C ASP A 67 -0.58 4.19 -1.20
N GLY A 68 0.57 3.63 -0.81
CA GLY A 68 0.94 3.41 0.58
C GLY A 68 2.29 2.69 0.76
N LEU A 69 2.97 2.91 1.89
CA LEU A 69 4.31 2.37 2.16
C LEU A 69 4.42 1.77 3.56
N HIS A 70 4.78 0.49 3.64
CA HIS A 70 5.17 -0.18 4.89
C HIS A 70 6.63 -0.62 4.80
N VAL A 71 7.46 -0.19 5.75
CA VAL A 71 8.86 -0.63 5.87
C VAL A 71 8.94 -1.59 7.05
N GLY A 72 9.20 -2.87 6.74
CA GLY A 72 9.34 -3.93 7.74
C GLY A 72 10.66 -3.87 8.51
N GLU A 73 11.08 -5.01 9.09
CA GLU A 73 12.28 -5.07 9.93
C GLU A 73 13.53 -4.47 9.26
N VAL A 74 14.29 -3.72 10.05
CA VAL A 74 15.55 -3.12 9.61
C VAL A 74 16.64 -4.19 9.66
N ASP A 75 16.96 -4.76 8.51
CA ASP A 75 18.17 -5.58 8.36
C ASP A 75 19.41 -4.69 8.37
N PHE A 76 20.21 -4.77 9.44
CA PHE A 76 21.54 -4.18 9.48
C PHE A 76 22.51 -5.01 8.62
N ILE A 77 22.48 -4.77 7.32
CA ILE A 77 23.45 -5.36 6.39
C ILE A 77 24.75 -4.57 6.52
N HIS A 78 25.80 -5.23 7.03
CA HIS A 78 27.14 -4.67 7.02
C HIS A 78 27.69 -4.66 5.58
N PHE A 79 27.71 -3.50 4.95
CA PHE A 79 28.28 -3.33 3.61
C PHE A 79 29.81 -3.30 3.69
N ASN A 80 30.46 -4.35 3.20
CA ASN A 80 31.87 -4.26 2.79
C ASN A 80 31.96 -3.90 1.29
N HIS A 81 33.15 -3.52 0.83
CA HIS A 81 33.39 -3.16 -0.58
C HIS A 81 32.95 -4.27 -1.57
N ASP A 82 33.04 -5.54 -1.16
CA ASP A 82 32.67 -6.69 -1.99
C ASP A 82 31.13 -6.84 -2.14
N SER A 83 30.36 -6.31 -1.18
CA SER A 83 28.89 -6.38 -1.16
C SER A 83 28.24 -5.52 -2.25
N ILE A 84 28.79 -4.31 -2.49
CA ILE A 84 28.33 -3.43 -3.57
C ILE A 84 28.60 -4.04 -4.95
N VAL A 85 29.78 -4.65 -5.12
CA VAL A 85 30.17 -5.30 -6.39
C VAL A 85 29.23 -6.46 -6.71
N HIS A 86 28.85 -7.26 -5.72
CA HIS A 86 27.89 -8.35 -5.89
C HIS A 86 26.47 -7.87 -6.25
N ILE A 87 25.98 -6.79 -5.64
CA ILE A 87 24.65 -6.22 -5.92
C ILE A 87 24.60 -5.69 -7.37
N PHE A 88 25.62 -4.95 -7.81
CA PHE A 88 25.70 -4.45 -9.19
C PHE A 88 25.93 -5.54 -10.24
N GLN A 89 26.58 -6.65 -9.88
CA GLN A 89 26.75 -7.79 -10.78
C GLN A 89 25.47 -8.63 -10.92
N ARG A 90 24.61 -8.67 -9.89
CA ARG A 90 23.33 -9.40 -9.92
C ARG A 90 22.27 -8.71 -10.78
N SER A 91 22.32 -7.38 -10.92
CA SER A 91 21.39 -6.57 -11.73
C SER A 91 21.67 -6.58 -13.24
N ARG A 92 22.77 -7.21 -13.70
CA ARG A 92 23.13 -7.33 -15.13
C ARG A 92 22.69 -8.62 -15.83
N ARG A 93 21.62 -9.29 -15.37
CA ARG A 93 20.85 -10.21 -16.23
C ARG A 93 19.72 -9.45 -16.93
N TRP A 94 20.09 -8.63 -17.89
CA TRP A 94 19.15 -8.15 -18.91
C TRP A 94 19.55 -8.81 -20.22
N THR A 95 18.78 -9.81 -20.66
CA THR A 95 18.84 -10.31 -22.04
C THR A 95 17.86 -9.48 -22.87
N PRO A 96 18.33 -8.68 -23.85
CA PRO A 96 17.43 -8.16 -24.87
C PRO A 96 16.87 -9.33 -25.68
N ALA A 97 15.58 -9.27 -26.01
CA ALA A 97 14.98 -10.04 -27.09
C ALA A 97 15.45 -9.50 -28.45
#